data_AF-A0A097PK63-F1
#
_entry.id   AF-A0A097PK63-F1
#
_cell.length_a   1.000
_cell.length_b   1.000
_cell.length_c   1.000
_cell.angle_alpha   90.00
_cell.angle_beta   90.00
_cell.angle_gamma   90.00
#
_symmetry.space_group_name_H-M   'P 1'
#
loop_
_entity.id
_entity.type
_entity.pdbx_description
1 polymer ?
#
loop_
_entity_poly.entity_id
_entity_poly.type
_entity_poly.pdbx_seq_one_letter_code
_entity_poly.pdbx_strand_id
1 'polypeptide(L)'
;AWTGEIHGRVVCDVCADGSVGPEDHVLEGAEVAVLCITKSGEVLNYQAFTNSKGIYTVAETMPESERWDACLARPISSFHEHCTHLGDGFSGVKFGYNHVSGYSHAVRPFVYRHASIPMYC
;
A
#
# COMPACT_ATOMS: atom_id res chain seq x y z
N ALA A 1 1.54 -22.92 -12.69
CA ALA A 1 1.81 -21.48 -12.57
C ALA A 1 1.06 -20.96 -11.36
N TRP A 2 1.65 -20.03 -10.62
CA TRP A 2 1.06 -19.40 -9.44
C TRP A 2 0.92 -17.91 -9.70
N THR A 3 -0.25 -17.36 -9.43
CA THR A 3 -0.55 -15.92 -9.56
C THR A 3 -0.82 -15.35 -8.19
N GLY A 4 -0.03 -14.37 -7.79
CA GLY A 4 -0.23 -13.58 -6.58
C GLY A 4 -0.75 -12.20 -6.91
N GLU A 5 -1.64 -11.67 -6.07
CA GLU A 5 -2.06 -10.28 -6.10
C GLU A 5 -1.92 -9.66 -4.70
N ILE A 6 -1.46 -8.41 -4.63
CA ILE A 6 -1.41 -7.57 -3.44
C ILE A 6 -2.15 -6.29 -3.80
N HIS A 7 -3.08 -5.86 -2.95
CA HIS A 7 -3.69 -4.55 -3.08
C HIS A 7 -3.74 -3.86 -1.74
N GLY A 8 -3.83 -2.53 -1.78
CA GLY A 8 -4.03 -1.71 -0.60
C GLY A 8 -4.61 -0.37 -0.99
N ARG A 9 -4.86 0.47 0.02
CA ARG A 9 -5.44 1.79 -0.18
C ARG A 9 -4.52 2.86 0.40
N VAL A 10 -4.49 4.03 -0.22
CA VAL A 10 -3.85 5.23 0.33
C VAL A 10 -4.91 6.29 0.55
N VAL A 11 -4.92 6.86 1.76
CA VAL A 11 -5.89 7.85 2.20
C VAL A 11 -5.19 9.03 2.85
N CYS A 12 -5.85 10.19 2.79
CA CYS A 12 -5.52 11.34 3.61
C CYS A 12 -6.42 11.35 4.84
N ASP A 13 -5.79 11.19 6.01
CA ASP A 13 -6.36 11.47 7.33
C ASP A 13 -6.35 12.99 7.54
N VAL A 14 -7.53 13.57 7.35
CA VAL A 14 -7.72 15.03 7.32
C VAL A 14 -7.64 15.61 8.72
N CYS A 15 -8.14 14.89 9.72
CA CYS A 15 -8.12 15.31 11.12
C CYS A 15 -6.88 14.86 11.89
N ALA A 16 -5.97 14.12 11.23
CA ALA A 16 -4.77 13.54 11.81
C ALA A 16 -5.04 12.66 13.05
N ASP A 17 -6.21 12.01 13.10
CA ASP A 17 -6.65 11.22 14.25
C ASP A 17 -6.19 9.74 14.20
N GLY A 18 -5.59 9.33 13.09
CA GLY A 18 -5.02 8.01 12.86
C GLY A 18 -6.04 6.94 12.45
N SER A 19 -7.31 7.31 12.28
CA SER A 19 -8.37 6.43 11.79
C SER A 19 -8.72 6.76 10.33
N VAL A 20 -9.64 5.99 9.73
CA VAL A 20 -10.17 6.30 8.40
C VAL A 20 -11.65 6.67 8.57
N GLY A 21 -11.92 7.96 8.61
CA GLY A 21 -13.24 8.54 8.86
C GLY A 21 -13.99 8.97 7.59
N PRO A 22 -15.23 9.46 7.74
CA PRO A 22 -16.01 10.03 6.63
C PRO A 22 -15.44 11.34 6.06
N GLU A 23 -14.64 12.07 6.83
CA GLU A 23 -13.92 13.28 6.42
C GLU A 23 -12.69 13.00 5.57
N ASP A 24 -12.18 11.76 5.63
CA ASP A 24 -10.99 11.34 4.93
C ASP A 24 -11.27 11.05 3.46
N HIS A 25 -10.30 11.38 2.62
CA HIS A 25 -10.40 11.16 1.19
C HIS A 25 -9.28 10.27 0.68
N VAL A 26 -9.57 9.60 -0.43
CA VAL A 26 -8.60 8.77 -1.14
C VAL A 26 -7.55 9.62 -1.81
N LEU A 27 -6.32 9.13 -1.85
CA LEU A 27 -5.26 9.76 -2.63
C LEU A 27 -5.11 9.02 -3.94
N GLU A 28 -5.52 9.65 -5.04
CA GLU A 28 -5.26 9.17 -6.41
C GLU A 28 -3.81 9.48 -6.81
N GLY A 29 -3.20 8.58 -7.58
CA GLY A 29 -1.83 8.74 -8.08
C GLY A 29 -0.75 8.60 -7.01
N ALA A 30 -1.08 8.34 -5.74
CA ALA A 30 -0.09 8.11 -4.69
C ALA A 30 0.80 6.90 -5.02
N GLU A 31 2.09 7.04 -4.74
CA GLU A 31 3.11 6.06 -5.10
C GLU A 31 3.39 5.10 -3.95
N VAL A 32 3.41 3.81 -4.27
CA VAL A 32 3.66 2.72 -3.32
C VAL A 32 4.70 1.77 -3.91
N ALA A 33 5.67 1.38 -3.09
CA ALA A 33 6.61 0.32 -3.41
C ALA A 33 6.24 -0.96 -2.67
N VAL A 34 6.26 -2.09 -3.37
CA VAL A 34 6.09 -3.43 -2.79
C VAL A 34 7.34 -4.23 -3.09
N LEU A 35 8.09 -4.59 -2.05
CA LEU A 35 9.26 -5.45 -2.15
C LEU A 35 8.88 -6.85 -1.70
N CYS A 36 9.08 -7.86 -2.53
CA CYS A 36 8.81 -9.25 -2.19
C CYS A 36 10.09 -10.07 -2.29
N ILE A 37 10.27 -11.01 -1.36
CA ILE A 37 11.27 -12.08 -1.47
C ILE A 37 10.56 -13.36 -1.91
N THR A 38 11.08 -14.01 -2.94
CA THR A 38 10.58 -15.31 -3.41
C THR A 38 11.06 -16.42 -2.50
N LYS A 39 10.47 -17.61 -2.64
CA LYS A 39 10.95 -18.81 -1.94
C LYS A 39 12.40 -19.20 -2.26
N SER A 40 12.92 -18.84 -3.43
CA SER A 40 14.32 -19.09 -3.80
C SER A 40 15.28 -18.03 -3.24
N GLY A 41 14.75 -16.94 -2.68
CA GLY A 41 15.52 -15.83 -2.11
C GLY A 41 15.76 -14.65 -3.06
N GLU A 42 15.16 -14.67 -4.25
CA GLU A 42 15.17 -13.51 -5.15
C GLU A 42 14.36 -12.35 -4.57
N VAL A 43 14.86 -11.13 -4.72
CA VAL A 43 14.18 -9.91 -4.27
C VAL A 43 13.60 -9.18 -5.47
N LEU A 44 12.27 -9.04 -5.47
CA LEU A 44 11.49 -8.36 -6.50
C LEU A 44 11.02 -7.00 -5.96
N ASN A 45 11.09 -5.97 -6.79
CA ASN A 45 10.68 -4.61 -6.45
C ASN A 45 9.62 -4.10 -7.43
N TYR A 46 8.41 -3.89 -6.91
CA TYR A 46 7.28 -3.37 -7.66
C TYR A 46 7.01 -1.93 -7.28
N GLN A 47 6.75 -1.10 -8.28
CA GLN A 47 6.25 0.26 -8.11
C GLN A 47 4.81 0.30 -8.61
N ALA A 48 3.91 0.83 -7.79
CA ALA A 48 2.49 0.94 -8.11
C ALA A 48 1.98 2.34 -7.76
N PHE A 49 0.93 2.74 -8.46
CA PHE A 49 0.24 4.01 -8.25
C PHE A 49 -1.22 3.73 -7.93
N THR A 50 -1.81 4.53 -7.05
CA THR A 50 -3.22 4.41 -6.72
C THR A 50 -4.11 4.93 -7.83
N ASN A 51 -5.24 4.26 -8.06
CA ASN A 51 -6.29 4.73 -8.97
C ASN A 51 -7.20 5.78 -8.30
N SER A 52 -8.28 6.19 -8.99
CA SER A 52 -9.29 7.13 -8.48
C SER A 52 -10.05 6.70 -7.23
N LYS A 53 -9.92 5.43 -6.80
CA LYS A 53 -10.45 4.93 -5.52
C LYS A 53 -9.37 4.88 -4.42
N GLY A 54 -8.18 5.39 -4.70
CA GLY A 54 -7.01 5.32 -3.83
C GLY A 54 -6.41 3.91 -3.73
N ILE A 55 -6.75 2.99 -4.65
CA ILE A 55 -6.32 1.59 -4.57
C ILE A 55 -5.11 1.38 -5.47
N TYR A 56 -4.05 0.81 -4.92
CA TYR A 56 -2.92 0.28 -5.69
C TYR A 56 -3.02 -1.25 -5.75
N THR A 57 -2.56 -1.84 -6.85
CA THR A 57 -2.53 -3.29 -7.05
C THR A 57 -1.20 -3.69 -7.68
N VAL A 58 -0.61 -4.76 -7.17
CA VAL A 58 0.55 -5.47 -7.74
C VAL A 58 0.12 -6.91 -7.97
N ALA A 59 0.28 -7.40 -9.19
CA ALA A 59 -0.03 -8.78 -9.53
C ALA A 59 1.08 -9.37 -10.40
N GLU A 60 1.43 -10.62 -10.15
CA GLU A 60 2.39 -11.33 -10.99
C GLU A 60 2.09 -12.83 -11.05
N THR A 61 2.42 -13.44 -12.19
CA THR A 61 2.36 -14.88 -12.41
C THR A 61 3.77 -15.44 -12.56
N MET A 62 4.11 -16.44 -11.76
CA MET A 62 5.44 -17.06 -11.70
C MET A 62 5.33 -18.57 -11.42
N PRO A 63 6.43 -19.34 -11.53
CA PRO A 63 6.45 -20.74 -11.09
C PRO A 63 6.14 -20.86 -9.60
N GLU A 64 5.52 -21.97 -9.19
CA GLU A 64 5.15 -22.16 -7.77
C GLU A 64 6.35 -22.28 -6.83
N SER A 65 7.49 -22.74 -7.35
CA SER A 65 8.79 -22.75 -6.65
C SER A 65 9.34 -21.35 -6.39
N GLU A 66 8.92 -20.37 -7.18
CA GLU A 66 9.37 -18.96 -7.13
C GLU A 66 8.32 -18.03 -6.52
N ARG A 67 7.20 -18.58 -6.01
CA ARG A 67 6.14 -17.76 -5.41
C ARG A 67 6.69 -16.84 -4.31
N TRP A 68 6.05 -15.69 -4.13
CA TRP A 68 6.35 -14.80 -3.01
C TRP A 68 6.29 -15.56 -1.68
N ASP A 69 7.29 -15.35 -0.82
CA ASP A 69 7.36 -15.88 0.53
C ASP A 69 6.96 -14.81 1.55
N ALA A 70 7.59 -13.63 1.45
CA ALA A 70 7.26 -12.46 2.26
C ALA A 70 7.36 -11.18 1.43
N CYS A 71 6.57 -10.19 1.81
CA CYS A 71 6.56 -8.88 1.17
C CYS A 71 6.57 -7.74 2.19
N LEU A 72 7.01 -6.58 1.73
CA LEU A 72 6.98 -5.30 2.42
C LEU A 72 6.34 -4.28 1.48
N ALA A 73 5.15 -3.79 1.82
CA ALA A 73 4.54 -2.65 1.14
C ALA A 73 4.90 -1.37 1.90
N ARG A 74 5.29 -0.31 1.21
CA ARG A 74 5.53 1.00 1.82
C ARG A 74 5.06 2.14 0.92
N PRO A 75 4.49 3.20 1.48
CA PRO A 75 4.20 4.40 0.73
C PRO A 75 5.52 5.12 0.40
N ILE A 76 5.60 5.72 -0.78
CA ILE A 76 6.79 6.46 -1.24
C ILE A 76 6.49 7.96 -1.28
N SER A 77 5.43 8.34 -1.98
CA SER A 77 5.07 9.74 -2.15
C SER A 77 3.56 9.91 -2.34
N SER A 78 3.06 11.09 -1.96
CA SER A 78 1.76 11.58 -2.36
C SER A 78 1.95 12.84 -3.21
N PHE A 79 1.21 12.95 -4.30
CA PHE A 79 1.27 14.13 -5.18
C PHE A 79 0.24 15.21 -4.79
N HIS A 80 -0.39 15.08 -3.62
CA HIS A 80 -1.44 16.00 -3.17
C HIS A 80 -0.84 17.10 -2.32
N GLU A 81 -1.19 18.36 -2.63
CA GLU A 81 -0.59 19.56 -2.01
C GLU A 81 -0.76 19.59 -0.48
N HIS A 82 -1.88 19.08 0.02
CA HIS A 82 -2.20 19.18 1.43
C HIS A 82 -1.97 17.91 2.24
N CYS A 83 -1.78 16.75 1.61
CA CYS A 83 -1.68 15.46 2.31
C CYS A 83 -0.31 14.83 2.09
N THR A 84 0.74 15.52 2.55
CA THR A 84 2.14 15.21 2.24
C THR A 84 2.88 14.53 3.39
N HIS A 85 2.35 14.62 4.61
CA HIS A 85 3.04 14.12 5.80
C HIS A 85 2.67 12.67 6.07
N LEU A 86 3.63 11.77 5.91
CA LEU A 86 3.46 10.40 6.38
C LEU A 86 3.38 10.41 7.92
N GLY A 87 2.31 9.85 8.51
CA GLY A 87 2.21 9.78 9.97
C GLY A 87 3.39 9.00 10.57
N ASP A 88 3.86 9.43 11.75
CA ASP A 88 5.11 8.99 12.43
C ASP A 88 5.24 7.47 12.73
N GLY A 89 4.35 6.62 12.24
CA GLY A 89 4.33 5.17 12.49
C GLY A 89 4.20 4.28 11.24
N PHE A 90 4.14 4.81 10.02
CA PHE A 90 3.86 4.01 8.82
C PHE A 90 5.07 3.86 7.88
N SER A 91 6.17 3.31 8.40
CA SER A 91 7.40 3.00 7.62
C SER A 91 7.24 1.85 6.61
N GLY A 92 6.07 1.22 6.56
CA GLY A 92 5.73 0.08 5.70
C GLY A 92 5.13 -1.09 6.48
N VAL A 93 4.40 -1.95 5.78
CA VAL A 93 3.75 -3.15 6.34
C VAL A 93 4.45 -4.39 5.77
N LYS A 94 5.09 -5.16 6.66
CA LYS A 94 5.66 -6.47 6.35
C LYS A 94 4.63 -7.58 6.58
N PHE A 95 4.53 -8.52 5.65
CA PHE A 95 3.63 -9.66 5.75
C PHE A 95 4.17 -10.88 5.01
N GLY A 96 3.75 -12.08 5.44
CA GLY A 96 3.99 -13.32 4.70
C GLY A 96 2.93 -13.52 3.61
N TYR A 97 3.32 -14.05 2.46
CA TYR A 97 2.40 -14.34 1.35
C TYR A 97 2.13 -15.85 1.26
N ASN A 98 1.17 -16.32 2.06
CA ASN A 98 0.82 -17.74 2.15
C ASN A 98 -0.45 -18.12 1.37
N HIS A 99 -0.88 -17.28 0.44
CA HIS A 99 -2.11 -17.51 -0.32
C HIS A 99 -1.91 -18.50 -1.48
N VAL A 100 -2.98 -19.23 -1.79
CA VAL A 100 -3.04 -20.06 -3.00
C VAL A 100 -3.15 -19.18 -4.24
N SER A 101 -2.81 -19.73 -5.41
CA SER A 101 -2.84 -19.00 -6.68
C SER A 101 -4.23 -18.39 -6.94
N GLY A 102 -4.25 -17.13 -7.37
CA GLY A 102 -5.47 -16.38 -7.71
C GLY A 102 -6.12 -15.64 -6.53
N TYR A 103 -5.57 -15.72 -5.32
CA TYR A 103 -6.03 -14.92 -4.18
C TYR A 103 -5.28 -13.59 -4.09
N SER A 104 -5.96 -12.61 -3.51
CA SER A 104 -5.42 -11.27 -3.31
C SER A 104 -5.16 -10.99 -1.84
N HIS A 105 -4.00 -10.43 -1.51
CA HIS A 105 -3.64 -10.00 -0.17
C HIS A 105 -3.99 -8.52 0.01
N ALA A 106 -4.88 -8.22 0.97
CA ALA A 106 -5.23 -6.86 1.34
C ALA A 106 -4.23 -6.31 2.37
N VAL A 107 -3.51 -5.26 2.01
CA VAL A 107 -2.63 -4.49 2.91
C VAL A 107 -3.46 -3.43 3.63
N ARG A 108 -3.18 -3.23 4.92
CA ARG A 108 -3.78 -2.12 5.69
C ARG A 108 -3.52 -0.78 5.00
N PRO A 109 -4.47 0.16 5.02
CA PRO A 109 -4.30 1.43 4.33
C PRO A 109 -3.05 2.20 4.80
N PHE A 110 -2.39 2.87 3.88
CA PHE A 110 -1.41 3.89 4.21
C PHE A 110 -2.09 5.24 4.38
N VAL A 111 -1.73 5.92 5.45
CA VAL A 111 -2.38 7.15 5.88
C VAL A 111 -1.38 8.29 5.82
N TYR A 112 -1.68 9.27 4.96
CA TYR A 112 -1.02 10.57 4.96
C TYR A 112 -1.85 11.53 5.79
N ARG A 113 -1.19 12.49 6.45
CA ARG A 113 -1.85 13.52 7.24
C ARG A 113 -1.93 14.81 6.46
N HIS A 114 -3.01 15.54 6.68
CA HIS A 114 -3.15 16.90 6.18
C HIS A 114 -2.10 17.84 6.83
N ALA A 115 -1.50 18.73 6.05
CA ALA A 115 -0.44 19.64 6.49
C ALA A 115 -0.93 20.69 7.51
N SER A 116 -2.22 21.02 7.46
CA SER A 116 -2.89 21.91 8.41
C SER A 116 -4.25 21.33 8.79
N ILE A 117 -4.40 20.85 10.02
CA ILE A 117 -5.66 20.26 10.50
C ILE A 117 -6.79 21.30 10.40
N PRO A 118 -7.90 21.03 9.68
CA PRO A 118 -9.03 21.94 9.59
C PRO A 118 -9.75 22.15 10.94
N MET A 119 -10.40 23.31 11.14
CA MET A 119 -11.12 23.62 12.40
C MET A 119 -12.42 22.81 12.64
N TYR A 120 -12.86 22.01 11.67
CA TYR A 120 -14.03 21.13 11.84
C TYR A 120 -13.66 19.77 12.42
N CYS A 121 -12.36 19.51 12.54
CA CYS A 121 -11.79 18.59 13.50
C CYS A 121 -11.77 19.30 14.87
#